data_AF-A0A2D7HXJ8-F1
#
_entry.id   AF-A0A2D7HXJ8-F1
#
_cell.length_a   1.000
_cell.length_b   1.000
_cell.length_c   1.000
_cell.angle_alpha   90.00
_cell.angle_beta   90.00
_cell.angle_gamma   90.00
#
_symmetry.space_group_name_H-M   'P 1'
#
loop_
_entity.id
_entity.type
_entity.pdbx_description
1 polymer ?
#
loop_
_entity_poly.entity_id
_entity_poly.type
_entity_poly.pdbx_seq_one_letter_code
_entity_poly.pdbx_strand_id
1 'polypeptide(L)'
;MLLGRQCTDYSMQNDKDRYWDCLDQAMDASHSGRVEEALAWLEEALKAHPGGAEAHNGRGEILWDEGRVDESLYEFECAIEADPKFSSAHMNRLEILIEELAEYRLALEACDELLAGRALLPRLDSTFQAEICYLKSKALFYQDDLQGAVFLIRRSLKAMGDHPTYSAFEGHVLFEMGEYRTARRVLERTSMVDPDSSHVAYSLGLVLERIAYGEEADVSPMMSDEARVASEASFQRACSLDPIQFPMPLEVSDTFFSEAVDAAVKNLPASVRAYIENVPLVVEDFPTVEMVKNERVSPQILGLFMGIPRTEAILTEQVPDLDRVLLFKRNLEKHCRTRDELIDQIQITVRHEIGHYLGLDEDDLERLGLA
;
A
#
# COMPACT_ATOMS: atom_id res chain seq x y z
N MET A 1 -14.69 3.92 64.57
CA MET A 1 -14.03 3.79 63.24
C MET A 1 -14.19 2.36 62.77
N LEU A 2 -15.05 2.08 61.78
CA LEU A 2 -15.10 0.88 60.91
C LEU A 2 -16.44 0.81 60.15
N LEU A 3 -16.85 1.89 59.45
CA LEU A 3 -18.06 1.89 58.61
C LEU A 3 -17.86 2.56 57.23
N GLY A 4 -16.60 2.81 56.83
CA GLY A 4 -16.29 3.52 55.57
C GLY A 4 -15.66 2.67 54.47
N ARG A 5 -15.51 1.34 54.65
CA ARG A 5 -14.83 0.47 53.66
C ARG A 5 -15.74 -0.52 52.92
N GLN A 6 -16.96 -0.79 53.40
CA GLN A 6 -17.84 -1.79 52.76
C GLN A 6 -18.74 -1.22 51.65
N CYS A 7 -18.99 0.09 51.62
CA CYS A 7 -19.86 0.72 50.61
C CYS A 7 -19.11 1.04 49.30
N THR A 8 -17.81 1.33 49.38
CA THR A 8 -16.96 1.59 48.21
C THR A 8 -16.64 0.31 47.43
N ASP A 9 -16.35 -0.79 48.13
CA ASP A 9 -16.01 -2.07 47.49
C ASP A 9 -17.22 -2.69 46.77
N TYR A 10 -18.44 -2.53 47.30
CA TYR A 10 -19.67 -3.03 46.68
C TYR A 10 -20.09 -2.21 45.44
N SER A 11 -19.92 -0.87 45.47
CA SER A 11 -20.16 0.00 44.31
C SER A 11 -19.16 -0.28 43.18
N MET A 12 -17.86 -0.38 43.49
CA MET A 12 -16.84 -0.69 42.49
C MET A 12 -16.98 -2.08 41.88
N GLN A 13 -17.47 -3.07 42.64
CA GLN A 13 -17.76 -4.40 42.11
C GLN A 13 -18.95 -4.36 41.13
N ASN A 14 -20.01 -3.63 41.47
CA ASN A 14 -21.19 -3.48 40.63
C ASN A 14 -20.90 -2.69 39.33
N ASP A 15 -20.01 -1.69 39.39
CA ASP A 15 -19.57 -0.94 38.20
C ASP A 15 -18.70 -1.80 37.27
N LYS A 16 -17.88 -2.71 37.82
CA LYS A 16 -17.11 -3.69 37.02
C LYS A 16 -18.01 -4.73 36.36
N ASP A 17 -18.99 -5.26 37.08
CA ASP A 17 -19.94 -6.21 36.52
C ASP A 17 -20.75 -5.55 35.39
N ARG A 18 -21.14 -4.27 35.55
CA ARG A 18 -21.79 -3.47 34.51
C ARG A 18 -20.90 -3.21 33.29
N TYR A 19 -19.61 -2.93 33.48
CA TYR A 19 -18.66 -2.69 32.38
C TYR A 19 -18.58 -3.89 31.44
N TRP A 20 -18.36 -5.09 31.99
CA TRP A 20 -18.25 -6.31 31.20
C TRP A 20 -19.58 -6.70 30.54
N ASP A 21 -20.71 -6.53 31.24
CA ASP A 21 -22.04 -6.71 30.64
C ASP A 21 -22.23 -5.81 29.41
N CYS A 22 -21.86 -4.53 29.52
CA CYS A 22 -21.96 -3.58 28.40
C CYS A 22 -21.02 -3.95 27.24
N LEU A 23 -19.79 -4.39 27.54
CA LEU A 23 -18.87 -4.88 26.51
C LEU A 23 -19.41 -6.09 25.75
N ASP A 24 -19.97 -7.07 26.46
CA ASP A 24 -20.55 -8.26 25.83
C ASP A 24 -21.71 -7.89 24.90
N GLN A 25 -22.57 -6.94 25.31
CA GLN A 25 -23.65 -6.43 24.45
C GLN A 25 -23.10 -5.67 23.24
N ALA A 26 -22.05 -4.87 23.42
CA ALA A 26 -21.41 -4.17 22.30
C ALA A 26 -20.83 -5.14 21.27
N MET A 27 -20.16 -6.20 21.72
CA MET A 27 -19.61 -7.24 20.85
C MET A 27 -20.71 -7.98 20.08
N ASP A 28 -21.81 -8.35 20.73
CA ASP A 28 -22.95 -9.00 20.04
C ASP A 28 -23.59 -8.09 18.99
N ALA A 29 -23.80 -6.82 19.34
CA ALA A 29 -24.34 -5.82 18.42
C ALA A 29 -23.42 -5.60 17.22
N SER A 30 -22.11 -5.47 17.45
CA SER A 30 -21.09 -5.30 16.40
C SER A 30 -21.05 -6.50 15.45
N HIS A 31 -20.96 -7.73 15.98
CA HIS A 31 -21.00 -8.95 15.16
C HIS A 31 -22.29 -9.12 14.36
N SER A 32 -23.38 -8.49 14.80
CA SER A 32 -24.65 -8.48 14.10
C SER A 32 -24.84 -7.30 13.14
N GLY A 33 -23.83 -6.44 12.96
CA GLY A 33 -23.88 -5.24 12.12
C GLY A 33 -24.78 -4.12 12.67
N ARG A 34 -25.12 -4.15 13.96
CA ARG A 34 -25.92 -3.10 14.63
C ARG A 34 -24.98 -2.04 15.21
N VAL A 35 -24.37 -1.26 14.31
CA VAL A 35 -23.28 -0.32 14.60
C VAL A 35 -23.65 0.70 15.67
N GLU A 36 -24.79 1.38 15.54
CA GLU A 36 -25.19 2.43 16.49
C GLU A 36 -25.50 1.86 17.89
N GLU A 37 -26.05 0.64 17.94
CA GLU A 37 -26.30 -0.05 19.19
C GLU A 37 -24.98 -0.46 19.86
N ALA A 38 -24.01 -0.97 19.09
CA ALA A 38 -22.68 -1.30 19.60
C ALA A 38 -21.98 -0.08 20.21
N LEU A 39 -22.00 1.05 19.49
CA LEU A 39 -21.43 2.31 19.99
C LEU A 39 -22.13 2.81 21.27
N ALA A 40 -23.45 2.68 21.35
CA ALA A 40 -24.20 3.03 22.57
C ALA A 40 -23.81 2.15 23.76
N TRP A 41 -23.62 0.84 23.54
CA TRP A 41 -23.16 -0.07 24.59
C TRP A 41 -21.73 0.23 25.04
N LEU A 42 -20.83 0.58 24.11
CA LEU A 42 -19.46 1.00 24.44
C LEU A 42 -19.45 2.32 25.22
N GLU A 43 -20.34 3.26 24.91
CA GLU A 43 -20.51 4.49 25.69
C GLU A 43 -20.95 4.18 27.13
N GLU A 44 -21.90 3.26 27.31
CA GLU A 44 -22.32 2.82 28.65
C GLU A 44 -21.21 2.08 29.41
N ALA A 45 -20.41 1.26 28.70
CA ALA A 45 -19.22 0.64 29.29
C ALA A 45 -18.24 1.70 29.80
N LEU A 46 -17.93 2.71 28.99
CA LEU A 46 -17.02 3.80 29.35
C LEU A 46 -17.59 4.72 30.44
N LYS A 47 -18.91 4.86 30.56
CA LYS A 47 -19.53 5.52 31.73
C LYS A 47 -19.30 4.74 33.02
N ALA A 48 -19.39 3.42 32.97
CA ALA A 48 -19.14 2.55 34.12
C ALA A 48 -17.64 2.48 34.48
N HIS A 49 -16.76 2.45 33.48
CA HIS A 49 -15.32 2.45 33.65
C HIS A 49 -14.63 3.28 32.56
N PRO A 50 -14.34 4.58 32.81
CA PRO A 50 -13.72 5.47 31.82
C PRO A 50 -12.33 5.07 31.36
N GLY A 51 -11.62 4.22 32.12
CA GLY A 51 -10.31 3.67 31.75
C GLY A 51 -10.40 2.27 31.14
N GLY A 52 -11.52 1.92 30.50
CA GLY A 52 -11.71 0.62 29.87
C GLY A 52 -11.00 0.54 28.52
N ALA A 53 -9.81 -0.05 28.50
CA ALA A 53 -9.02 -0.18 27.26
C ALA A 53 -9.74 -0.98 26.18
N GLU A 54 -10.46 -2.05 26.55
CA GLU A 54 -11.23 -2.86 25.60
C GLU A 54 -12.38 -2.07 24.97
N ALA A 55 -13.06 -1.23 25.76
CA ALA A 55 -14.16 -0.41 25.26
C ALA A 55 -13.69 0.71 24.33
N HIS A 56 -12.56 1.36 24.68
CA HIS A 56 -11.91 2.32 23.79
C HIS A 56 -11.46 1.64 22.49
N ASN A 57 -10.79 0.49 22.56
CA ASN A 57 -10.36 -0.24 21.37
C ASN A 57 -11.54 -0.67 20.48
N GLY A 58 -12.58 -1.27 21.05
CA GLY A 58 -13.76 -1.68 20.29
C GLY A 58 -14.49 -0.48 19.66
N ARG A 59 -14.49 0.69 20.32
CA ARG A 59 -15.03 1.91 19.73
C ARG A 59 -14.16 2.42 18.58
N GLY A 60 -12.84 2.37 18.73
CA GLY A 60 -11.89 2.69 17.68
C GLY A 60 -12.07 1.82 16.44
N GLU A 61 -12.21 0.51 16.59
CA GLU A 61 -12.43 -0.43 15.47
C GLU A 61 -13.71 -0.08 14.69
N ILE A 62 -14.84 0.11 15.39
CA ILE A 62 -16.10 0.47 14.74
C ILE A 62 -16.02 1.83 14.04
N LEU A 63 -15.34 2.81 14.64
CA LEU A 63 -15.15 4.13 14.02
C LEU A 63 -14.27 4.04 12.77
N TRP A 64 -13.28 3.16 12.76
CA TRP A 64 -12.44 2.93 11.60
C TRP A 64 -13.23 2.32 10.45
N ASP A 65 -14.04 1.30 10.71
CA ASP A 65 -14.92 0.68 9.72
C ASP A 65 -15.90 1.68 9.07
N GLU A 66 -16.33 2.69 9.82
CA GLU A 66 -17.19 3.80 9.35
C GLU A 66 -16.40 4.93 8.65
N GLY A 67 -15.07 4.79 8.48
CA GLY A 67 -14.19 5.76 7.84
C GLY A 67 -13.88 7.00 8.69
N ARG A 68 -14.16 6.97 10.00
CA ARG A 68 -13.91 8.08 10.95
C ARG A 68 -12.51 7.94 11.56
N VAL A 69 -11.50 8.04 10.70
CA VAL A 69 -10.09 7.72 11.00
C VAL A 69 -9.53 8.50 12.19
N ASP A 70 -9.70 9.83 12.23
CA ASP A 70 -9.15 10.67 13.32
C ASP A 70 -9.74 10.30 14.69
N GLU A 71 -11.04 9.99 14.73
CA GLU A 71 -11.71 9.60 15.96
C GLU A 71 -11.29 8.19 16.38
N SER A 72 -11.12 7.29 15.42
CA SER A 72 -10.58 5.95 15.68
C SER A 72 -9.18 6.00 16.30
N LEU A 73 -8.27 6.80 15.71
CA LEU A 73 -6.92 6.99 16.25
C LEU A 73 -6.96 7.49 17.69
N TYR A 74 -7.81 8.48 17.98
CA TYR A 74 -8.00 9.00 19.33
C TYR A 74 -8.44 7.92 20.32
N GLU A 75 -9.37 7.05 19.92
CA GLU A 75 -9.83 5.94 20.77
C GLU A 75 -8.72 4.92 21.04
N PHE A 76 -7.90 4.57 20.05
CA PHE A 76 -6.76 3.68 20.28
C PHE A 76 -5.71 4.31 21.19
N GLU A 77 -5.47 5.62 21.09
CA GLU A 77 -4.60 6.34 22.02
C GLU A 77 -5.17 6.34 23.45
N CYS A 78 -6.47 6.54 23.61
CA CYS A 78 -7.15 6.39 24.91
C CYS A 78 -7.00 4.97 25.47
N ALA A 79 -7.11 3.93 24.64
CA ALA A 79 -6.92 2.55 25.06
C ALA A 79 -5.48 2.29 25.53
N ILE A 80 -4.48 2.81 24.82
CA ILE A 80 -3.05 2.71 25.19
C ILE A 80 -2.76 3.50 26.47
N GLU A 81 -3.36 4.68 26.66
CA GLU A 81 -3.22 5.46 27.89
C GLU A 81 -3.84 4.73 29.09
N ALA A 82 -4.99 4.08 28.89
CA ALA A 82 -5.70 3.31 29.91
C ALA A 82 -4.94 2.04 30.32
N ASP A 83 -4.46 1.26 29.35
CA ASP A 83 -3.57 0.12 29.57
C ASP A 83 -2.45 0.09 28.51
N PRO A 84 -1.24 0.58 28.86
CA PRO A 84 -0.09 0.55 27.96
C PRO A 84 0.34 -0.85 27.49
N LYS A 85 -0.15 -1.92 28.12
CA LYS A 85 0.13 -3.31 27.74
C LYS A 85 -0.94 -3.92 26.85
N PHE A 86 -1.98 -3.17 26.50
CA PHE A 86 -3.06 -3.65 25.65
C PHE A 86 -2.60 -3.72 24.18
N SER A 87 -2.09 -4.89 23.78
CA SER A 87 -1.45 -5.12 22.48
C SER A 87 -2.32 -4.73 21.28
N SER A 88 -3.62 -5.01 21.31
CA SER A 88 -4.53 -4.77 20.18
C SER A 88 -4.59 -3.30 19.81
N ALA A 89 -4.68 -2.39 20.79
CA ALA A 89 -4.70 -0.96 20.50
C ALA A 89 -3.39 -0.45 19.89
N HIS A 90 -2.24 -1.02 20.29
CA HIS A 90 -0.96 -0.71 19.64
C HIS A 90 -0.93 -1.16 18.18
N MET A 91 -1.47 -2.35 17.86
CA MET A 91 -1.50 -2.86 16.48
C MET A 91 -2.45 -2.05 15.62
N ASN A 92 -3.67 -1.80 16.09
CA ASN A 92 -4.66 -1.01 15.37
C ASN A 92 -4.16 0.43 15.13
N ARG A 93 -3.51 1.03 16.13
CA ARG A 93 -2.87 2.35 15.97
C ARG A 93 -1.76 2.33 14.91
N LEU A 94 -0.88 1.34 14.93
CA LEU A 94 0.18 1.22 13.91
C LEU A 94 -0.42 1.06 12.51
N GLU A 95 -1.48 0.27 12.37
CA GLU A 95 -2.10 0.02 11.08
C GLU A 95 -2.77 1.28 10.53
N ILE A 96 -3.51 2.05 11.34
CA ILE A 96 -4.05 3.36 10.95
C ILE A 96 -2.94 4.33 10.52
N LEU A 97 -1.85 4.41 11.28
CA LEU A 97 -0.74 5.30 10.93
C LEU A 97 -0.12 4.95 9.57
N ILE A 98 -0.14 3.67 9.20
CA ILE A 98 0.44 3.19 7.94
C ILE A 98 -0.55 3.35 6.78
N GLU A 99 -1.76 2.80 6.91
CA GLU A 99 -2.69 2.63 5.79
C GLU A 99 -3.56 3.86 5.52
N GLU A 100 -3.97 4.56 6.57
CA GLU A 100 -4.95 5.65 6.44
C GLU A 100 -4.28 7.02 6.45
N LEU A 101 -3.27 7.20 7.30
CA LEU A 101 -2.67 8.52 7.55
C LEU A 101 -1.34 8.73 6.84
N ALA A 102 -0.72 7.67 6.29
CA ALA A 102 0.62 7.72 5.70
C ALA A 102 1.70 8.33 6.63
N GLU A 103 1.50 8.23 7.95
CA GLU A 103 2.38 8.73 9.00
C GLU A 103 3.50 7.72 9.31
N TYR A 104 4.21 7.30 8.27
CA TYR A 104 5.18 6.19 8.33
C TYR A 104 6.28 6.41 9.36
N ARG A 105 6.73 7.66 9.56
CA ARG A 105 7.77 7.96 10.56
C ARG A 105 7.29 7.66 11.98
N LEU A 106 6.07 8.08 12.32
CA LEU A 106 5.48 7.81 13.63
C LEU A 106 5.25 6.31 13.83
N ALA A 107 4.81 5.60 12.78
CA ALA A 107 4.67 4.15 12.81
C ALA A 107 6.02 3.44 13.07
N LEU A 108 7.10 3.85 12.39
CA LEU A 108 8.44 3.29 12.58
C LEU A 108 8.96 3.51 14.01
N GLU A 109 8.79 4.72 14.55
CA GLU A 109 9.17 5.05 15.92
C GLU A 109 8.41 4.17 16.93
N ALA A 110 7.09 4.07 16.78
CA ALA A 110 6.25 3.23 17.65
C ALA A 110 6.62 1.74 17.57
N CYS A 111 6.89 1.21 16.38
CA CYS A 111 7.41 -0.15 16.19
C CYS A 111 8.73 -0.37 16.93
N ASP A 112 9.66 0.59 16.87
CA ASP A 112 10.95 0.52 17.56
C ASP A 112 10.81 0.56 19.08
N GLU A 113 9.89 1.38 19.59
CA GLU A 113 9.60 1.41 21.03
C GLU A 113 9.03 0.08 21.53
N LEU A 114 8.07 -0.49 20.80
CA LEU A 114 7.49 -1.80 21.11
C LEU A 114 8.55 -2.90 21.09
N LEU A 115 9.36 -2.98 20.03
CA LEU A 115 10.42 -3.99 19.90
C LEU A 115 11.53 -3.84 20.94
N ALA A 116 11.78 -2.63 21.45
CA ALA A 116 12.74 -2.40 22.52
C ALA A 116 12.29 -3.01 23.88
N GLY A 117 11.00 -3.33 24.03
CA GLY A 117 10.50 -4.11 25.17
C GLY A 117 10.65 -3.42 26.53
N ARG A 118 10.19 -2.16 26.64
CA ARG A 118 10.19 -1.40 27.91
C ARG A 118 9.17 -1.98 28.91
N ALA A 119 9.41 -1.82 30.21
CA ALA A 119 8.61 -2.46 31.28
C ALA A 119 7.10 -2.12 31.28
N LEU A 120 6.72 -0.98 30.69
CA LEU A 120 5.33 -0.54 30.55
C LEU A 120 4.65 -1.05 29.28
N LEU A 121 5.39 -1.64 28.34
CA LEU A 121 4.86 -2.10 27.05
C LEU A 121 4.41 -3.56 27.11
N PRO A 122 3.64 -4.02 26.11
CA PRO A 122 3.17 -5.39 26.08
C PRO A 122 4.33 -6.38 26.09
N ARG A 123 4.10 -7.56 26.68
CA ARG A 123 5.10 -8.61 26.68
C ARG A 123 5.19 -9.22 25.29
N LEU A 124 6.35 -9.09 24.68
CA LEU A 124 6.63 -9.62 23.35
C LEU A 124 6.78 -11.14 23.37
N ASP A 125 5.81 -11.87 22.84
CA ASP A 125 6.01 -13.25 22.36
C ASP A 125 6.47 -13.26 20.90
N SER A 126 6.72 -14.45 20.34
CA SER A 126 7.21 -14.57 18.96
C SER A 126 6.18 -14.10 17.92
N THR A 127 4.90 -14.26 18.20
CA THR A 127 3.80 -13.91 17.29
C THR A 127 3.64 -12.39 17.24
N PHE A 128 3.57 -11.76 18.40
CA PHE A 128 3.46 -10.30 18.50
C PHE A 128 4.70 -9.59 17.92
N GLN A 129 5.90 -10.14 18.11
CA GLN A 129 7.11 -9.62 17.45
C GLN A 129 7.03 -9.73 15.93
N ALA A 130 6.46 -10.82 15.40
CA ALA A 130 6.33 -11.03 13.97
C ALA A 130 5.35 -10.03 13.36
N GLU A 131 4.24 -9.76 14.04
CA GLU A 131 3.25 -8.77 13.64
C GLU A 131 3.83 -7.35 13.61
N ILE A 132 4.56 -6.94 14.66
CA ILE A 132 5.28 -5.65 14.66
C ILE A 132 6.31 -5.59 13.52
N CYS A 133 7.05 -6.68 13.24
CA CYS A 133 7.99 -6.72 12.11
C CYS A 133 7.28 -6.61 10.77
N TYR A 134 6.09 -7.19 10.62
CA TYR A 134 5.27 -7.06 9.42
C TYR A 134 4.80 -5.61 9.22
N LEU A 135 4.19 -4.99 10.22
CA LEU A 135 3.75 -3.59 10.15
C LEU A 135 4.94 -2.65 9.89
N LYS A 136 6.06 -2.85 10.59
CA LYS A 136 7.29 -2.09 10.33
C LYS A 136 7.81 -2.28 8.89
N SER A 137 7.68 -3.48 8.31
CA SER A 137 8.04 -3.74 6.91
C SER A 137 7.15 -2.98 5.92
N LYS A 138 5.85 -2.82 6.21
CA LYS A 138 4.92 -2.01 5.40
C LYS A 138 5.31 -0.53 5.45
N ALA A 139 5.58 0.00 6.63
CA ALA A 139 6.02 1.39 6.77
C ALA A 139 7.34 1.68 6.00
N LEU A 140 8.30 0.74 6.01
CA LEU A 140 9.54 0.87 5.22
C LEU A 140 9.28 0.77 3.71
N PHE A 141 8.35 -0.10 3.29
CA PHE A 141 7.95 -0.22 1.90
C PHE A 141 7.42 1.10 1.33
N TYR A 142 6.50 1.77 2.05
CA TYR A 142 5.99 3.07 1.62
C TYR A 142 7.02 4.21 1.68
N GLN A 143 8.12 4.02 2.41
CA GLN A 143 9.28 4.92 2.40
C GLN A 143 10.33 4.55 1.34
N ASP A 144 10.02 3.63 0.43
CA ASP A 144 10.93 3.11 -0.60
C ASP A 144 12.20 2.41 -0.05
N ASP A 145 12.22 2.04 1.24
CA ASP A 145 13.24 1.17 1.81
C ASP A 145 12.87 -0.31 1.60
N LEU A 146 12.88 -0.74 0.35
CA LEU A 146 12.52 -2.10 -0.05
C LEU A 146 13.44 -3.17 0.55
N GLN A 147 14.71 -2.83 0.80
CA GLN A 147 15.68 -3.74 1.43
C GLN A 147 15.37 -3.94 2.92
N GLY A 148 15.04 -2.87 3.63
CA GLY A 148 14.56 -2.94 5.01
C GLY A 148 13.23 -3.69 5.11
N ALA A 149 12.29 -3.43 4.20
CA ALA A 149 11.01 -4.11 4.11
C ALA A 149 11.18 -5.63 3.92
N VAL A 150 11.95 -6.07 2.91
CA VAL A 150 12.17 -7.51 2.64
C VAL A 150 12.91 -8.21 3.80
N PHE A 151 13.80 -7.50 4.49
CA PHE A 151 14.49 -8.04 5.67
C PHE A 151 13.51 -8.31 6.81
N LEU A 152 12.62 -7.35 7.12
CA LEU A 152 11.69 -7.46 8.23
C LEU A 152 10.54 -8.44 7.95
N ILE A 153 10.00 -8.49 6.73
CA ILE A 153 8.96 -9.48 6.39
C ILE A 153 9.49 -10.91 6.50
N ARG A 154 10.73 -11.16 6.06
CA ARG A 154 11.39 -12.47 6.24
C ARG A 154 11.63 -12.82 7.70
N ARG A 155 11.92 -11.83 8.55
CA ARG A 155 12.02 -12.04 10.00
C ARG A 155 10.67 -12.44 10.59
N SER A 156 9.58 -11.82 10.12
CA SER A 156 8.21 -12.20 10.51
C SER A 156 7.87 -13.64 10.09
N LEU A 157 8.08 -13.98 8.81
CA LEU A 157 7.88 -15.34 8.29
C LEU A 157 8.73 -16.41 8.99
N LYS A 158 9.94 -16.07 9.45
CA LYS A 158 10.76 -17.00 10.23
C LYS A 158 10.11 -17.37 11.57
N ALA A 159 9.35 -16.46 12.18
CA ALA A 159 8.67 -16.70 13.44
C ALA A 159 7.31 -17.39 13.25
N MET A 160 6.56 -17.01 12.21
CA MET A 160 5.18 -17.48 11.97
C MET A 160 5.10 -18.73 11.10
N GLY A 161 6.12 -19.01 10.29
CA GLY A 161 6.05 -20.04 9.26
C GLY A 161 5.32 -19.54 8.01
N ASP A 162 4.62 -20.44 7.33
CA ASP A 162 3.88 -20.13 6.10
C ASP A 162 2.63 -19.32 6.45
N HIS A 163 2.68 -18.00 6.25
CA HIS A 163 1.59 -17.07 6.57
C HIS A 163 1.17 -16.32 5.29
N PRO A 164 -0.02 -16.59 4.73
CA PRO A 164 -0.42 -16.10 3.40
C PRO A 164 -0.25 -14.59 3.22
N THR A 165 -0.73 -13.78 4.17
CA THR A 165 -0.61 -12.32 4.12
C THR A 165 0.84 -11.85 4.07
N TYR A 166 1.74 -12.52 4.80
CA TYR A 166 3.13 -12.10 4.91
C TYR A 166 3.93 -12.55 3.70
N SER A 167 3.66 -13.75 3.19
CA SER A 167 4.26 -14.27 1.97
C SER A 167 3.78 -13.48 0.74
N ALA A 168 2.49 -13.10 0.69
CA ALA A 168 1.94 -12.24 -0.34
C ALA A 168 2.66 -10.88 -0.36
N PHE A 169 2.83 -10.27 0.81
CA PHE A 169 3.56 -9.02 0.95
C PHE A 169 5.04 -9.17 0.59
N GLU A 170 5.73 -10.25 0.98
CA GLU A 170 7.11 -10.53 0.50
C GLU A 170 7.16 -10.58 -1.02
N GLY A 171 6.20 -11.26 -1.66
CA GLY A 171 6.06 -11.32 -3.11
C GLY A 171 5.92 -9.93 -3.74
N HIS A 172 5.13 -9.05 -3.14
CA HIS A 172 4.93 -7.68 -3.58
C HIS A 172 6.21 -6.83 -3.44
N VAL A 173 6.88 -6.88 -2.28
CA VAL A 173 8.17 -6.18 -2.09
C VAL A 173 9.21 -6.66 -3.10
N LEU A 174 9.31 -7.97 -3.33
CA LEU A 174 10.24 -8.53 -4.31
C LEU A 174 9.92 -8.10 -5.74
N PHE A 175 8.64 -7.94 -6.07
CA PHE A 175 8.21 -7.40 -7.36
C PHE A 175 8.69 -5.96 -7.52
N GLU A 176 8.45 -5.08 -6.54
CA GLU A 176 8.92 -3.68 -6.58
C GLU A 176 10.46 -3.59 -6.65
N MET A 177 11.19 -4.55 -6.07
CA MET A 177 12.65 -4.65 -6.20
C MET A 177 13.15 -5.12 -7.58
N GLY A 178 12.26 -5.51 -8.49
CA GLY A 178 12.61 -6.11 -9.77
C GLY A 178 13.10 -7.57 -9.67
N GLU A 179 12.83 -8.27 -8.57
CA GLU A 179 13.25 -9.65 -8.29
C GLU A 179 12.16 -10.67 -8.71
N TYR A 180 11.70 -10.57 -9.96
CA TYR A 180 10.47 -11.23 -10.44
C TYR A 180 10.47 -12.76 -10.30
N ARG A 181 11.60 -13.44 -10.55
CA ARG A 181 11.68 -14.91 -10.36
C ARG A 181 11.46 -15.35 -8.92
N THR A 182 11.97 -14.56 -7.97
CA THR A 182 11.82 -14.88 -6.56
C THR A 182 10.40 -14.54 -6.12
N ALA A 183 9.88 -13.38 -6.55
CA ALA A 183 8.48 -13.00 -6.34
C ALA A 183 7.51 -14.09 -6.86
N ARG A 184 7.73 -14.60 -8.08
CA ARG A 184 6.92 -15.67 -8.69
C ARG A 184 6.87 -16.91 -7.81
N ARG A 185 8.02 -17.41 -7.37
CA ARG A 185 8.09 -18.62 -6.53
C ARG A 185 7.34 -18.44 -5.21
N VAL A 186 7.48 -17.27 -4.60
CA VAL A 186 6.78 -16.94 -3.34
C VAL A 186 5.27 -16.87 -3.57
N LEU A 187 4.82 -16.16 -4.61
CA LEU A 187 3.41 -15.97 -4.91
C LEU A 187 2.72 -17.24 -5.42
N GLU A 188 3.38 -18.07 -6.23
CA GLU A 188 2.86 -19.38 -6.64
C GLU A 188 2.64 -20.28 -5.42
N ARG A 189 3.59 -20.31 -4.49
CA ARG A 189 3.43 -21.05 -3.24
C ARG A 189 2.31 -20.48 -2.39
N THR A 190 2.23 -19.16 -2.27
CA THR A 190 1.20 -18.48 -1.49
C THR A 190 -0.19 -18.77 -2.06
N SER A 191 -0.34 -18.76 -3.39
CA SER A 191 -1.58 -19.09 -4.09
C SER A 191 -2.04 -20.54 -3.85
N MET A 192 -1.12 -21.47 -3.58
CA MET A 192 -1.49 -22.84 -3.20
C MET A 192 -2.01 -22.93 -1.76
N VAL A 193 -1.55 -22.05 -0.86
CA VAL A 193 -1.97 -22.02 0.55
C VAL A 193 -3.29 -21.25 0.68
N ASP A 194 -3.43 -20.14 -0.05
CA ASP A 194 -4.60 -19.27 -0.06
C ASP A 194 -5.07 -19.01 -1.50
N PRO A 195 -5.82 -19.96 -2.09
CA PRO A 195 -6.26 -19.88 -3.48
C PRO A 195 -7.40 -18.88 -3.72
N ASP A 196 -8.04 -18.39 -2.66
CA ASP A 196 -9.18 -17.46 -2.72
C ASP A 196 -8.76 -16.00 -2.50
N SER A 197 -7.46 -15.72 -2.35
CA SER A 197 -6.93 -14.35 -2.29
C SER A 197 -6.87 -13.71 -3.68
N SER A 198 -7.71 -12.69 -3.89
CA SER A 198 -7.71 -11.84 -5.08
C SER A 198 -6.38 -11.07 -5.23
N HIS A 199 -5.85 -10.55 -4.12
CA HIS A 199 -4.57 -9.84 -4.08
C HIS A 199 -3.39 -10.71 -4.52
N VAL A 200 -3.31 -11.96 -4.06
CA VAL A 200 -2.23 -12.89 -4.46
C VAL A 200 -2.33 -13.23 -5.94
N ALA A 201 -3.55 -13.50 -6.44
CA ALA A 201 -3.78 -13.75 -7.86
C ALA A 201 -3.36 -12.55 -8.72
N TYR A 202 -3.74 -11.33 -8.32
CA TYR A 202 -3.37 -10.11 -9.03
C TYR A 202 -1.85 -9.88 -9.03
N SER A 203 -1.22 -10.01 -7.86
CA SER A 203 0.24 -9.85 -7.70
C SER A 203 1.02 -10.88 -8.53
N LEU A 204 0.53 -12.12 -8.59
CA LEU A 204 1.12 -13.15 -9.44
C LEU A 204 0.95 -12.81 -10.92
N GLY A 205 -0.20 -12.28 -11.32
CA GLY A 205 -0.46 -11.78 -12.67
C GLY A 205 0.54 -10.72 -13.10
N LEU A 206 0.79 -9.71 -12.25
CA LEU A 206 1.80 -8.67 -12.46
C LEU A 206 3.19 -9.28 -12.64
N VAL A 207 3.63 -10.15 -11.72
CA VAL A 207 4.96 -10.78 -11.81
C VAL A 207 5.13 -11.61 -13.07
N LEU A 208 4.14 -12.42 -13.43
CA LEU A 208 4.17 -13.26 -14.63
C LEU A 208 4.19 -12.43 -15.90
N GLU A 209 3.50 -11.28 -15.92
CA GLU A 209 3.54 -10.32 -17.01
C GLU A 209 4.99 -9.79 -17.18
N ARG A 210 5.65 -9.37 -16.09
CA ARG A 210 7.04 -8.92 -16.16
C ARG A 210 8.00 -10.01 -16.65
N ILE A 211 7.75 -11.28 -16.30
CA ILE A 211 8.54 -12.41 -16.81
C ILE A 211 8.26 -12.68 -18.29
N ALA A 212 7.02 -12.51 -18.74
CA ALA A 212 6.65 -12.73 -20.13
C ALA A 212 7.30 -11.71 -21.07
N TYR A 213 7.40 -10.44 -20.65
CA TYR A 213 7.90 -9.33 -21.45
C TYR A 213 9.33 -8.86 -21.07
N GLY A 214 9.95 -9.46 -20.05
CA GLY A 214 11.26 -9.04 -19.53
C GLY A 214 12.44 -9.62 -20.32
N GLU A 215 13.49 -8.80 -20.49
CA GLU A 215 14.79 -9.18 -21.09
C GLU A 215 15.70 -9.95 -20.11
N GLU A 216 15.17 -10.87 -19.31
CA GLU A 216 16.07 -11.74 -18.56
C GLU A 216 16.73 -12.72 -19.54
N ALA A 217 18.06 -12.67 -19.64
CA ALA A 217 18.92 -13.36 -20.63
C ALA A 217 18.76 -14.90 -20.76
N ASP A 218 17.85 -15.51 -20.00
CA ASP A 218 17.65 -16.96 -19.87
C ASP A 218 16.20 -17.40 -20.13
N VAL A 219 15.31 -16.49 -20.58
CA VAL A 219 13.91 -16.83 -20.89
C VAL A 219 13.78 -17.23 -22.36
N SER A 220 13.44 -18.49 -22.62
CA SER A 220 13.14 -18.94 -23.98
C SER A 220 11.78 -18.40 -24.47
N PRO A 221 11.56 -18.26 -25.79
CA PRO A 221 10.26 -17.81 -26.33
C PRO A 221 9.07 -18.65 -25.83
N MET A 222 9.26 -19.97 -25.65
CA MET A 222 8.23 -20.87 -25.12
C MET A 222 7.86 -20.53 -23.67
N MET A 223 8.85 -20.18 -22.84
CA MET A 223 8.62 -19.78 -21.46
C MET A 223 7.92 -18.41 -21.35
N SER A 224 8.20 -17.50 -22.29
CA SER A 224 7.50 -16.21 -22.39
C SER A 224 6.01 -16.41 -22.73
N ASP A 225 5.69 -17.28 -23.68
CA ASP A 225 4.30 -17.61 -24.03
C ASP A 225 3.54 -18.28 -22.86
N GLU A 226 4.18 -19.23 -22.16
CA GLU A 226 3.61 -19.86 -20.98
C GLU A 226 3.34 -18.83 -19.86
N ALA A 227 4.29 -17.92 -19.62
CA ALA A 227 4.14 -16.86 -18.63
C ALA A 227 3.01 -15.88 -18.99
N ARG A 228 2.86 -15.56 -20.28
CA ARG A 228 1.77 -14.69 -20.76
C ARG A 228 0.39 -15.33 -20.55
N VAL A 229 0.24 -16.62 -20.85
CA VAL A 229 -1.01 -17.35 -20.61
C VAL A 229 -1.30 -17.46 -19.10
N ALA A 230 -0.28 -17.73 -18.30
CA ALA A 230 -0.43 -17.82 -16.84
C ALA A 230 -0.75 -16.45 -16.20
N SER A 231 -0.20 -15.36 -16.72
CA SER A 231 -0.50 -13.99 -16.28
C SER A 231 -1.98 -13.65 -16.52
N GLU A 232 -2.47 -13.89 -17.73
CA GLU A 232 -3.89 -13.69 -18.08
C GLU A 232 -4.82 -14.52 -17.17
N ALA A 233 -4.50 -15.79 -16.94
CA ALA A 233 -5.27 -16.64 -16.04
C ALA A 233 -5.28 -16.12 -14.59
N SER A 234 -4.18 -15.50 -14.16
CA SER A 234 -4.05 -14.92 -12.81
C SER A 234 -4.89 -13.65 -12.66
N PHE A 235 -4.90 -12.77 -13.67
CA PHE A 235 -5.80 -11.60 -13.68
C PHE A 235 -7.27 -12.00 -13.75
N GLN A 236 -7.63 -12.99 -14.57
CA GLN A 236 -8.99 -13.53 -14.61
C GLN A 236 -9.41 -14.10 -13.25
N ARG A 237 -8.50 -14.80 -12.55
CA ARG A 237 -8.76 -15.30 -11.21
C ARG A 237 -8.98 -14.16 -10.21
N ALA A 238 -8.12 -13.14 -10.21
CA ALA A 238 -8.28 -11.96 -9.35
C ALA A 238 -9.63 -11.27 -9.59
N CYS A 239 -9.97 -11.01 -10.86
CA CYS A 239 -11.24 -10.42 -11.26
C CYS A 239 -12.45 -11.29 -10.88
N SER A 240 -12.33 -12.62 -10.92
CA SER A 240 -13.42 -13.52 -10.51
C SER A 240 -13.70 -13.48 -9.01
N LEU A 241 -12.69 -13.17 -8.20
CA LEU A 241 -12.76 -13.11 -6.74
C LEU A 241 -13.21 -11.72 -6.28
N ASP A 242 -12.66 -10.66 -6.87
CA ASP A 242 -13.06 -9.28 -6.61
C ASP A 242 -13.00 -8.44 -7.91
N PRO A 243 -14.10 -8.36 -8.67
CA PRO A 243 -14.15 -7.61 -9.93
C PRO A 243 -14.15 -6.09 -9.75
N ILE A 244 -14.46 -5.58 -8.54
CA ILE A 244 -14.49 -4.15 -8.27
C ILE A 244 -13.07 -3.64 -8.04
N GLN A 245 -12.31 -4.38 -7.22
CA GLN A 245 -10.94 -4.03 -6.89
C GLN A 245 -9.97 -4.40 -8.02
N PHE A 246 -10.14 -5.57 -8.66
CA PHE A 246 -9.24 -6.08 -9.70
C PHE A 246 -9.97 -6.35 -11.02
N PRO A 247 -10.41 -5.31 -11.75
CA PRO A 247 -10.99 -5.50 -13.06
C PRO A 247 -9.94 -6.07 -14.03
N MET A 248 -10.41 -6.71 -15.11
CA MET A 248 -9.51 -7.09 -16.21
C MET A 248 -8.83 -5.85 -16.81
N PRO A 249 -7.52 -5.91 -17.10
CA PRO A 249 -6.80 -4.81 -17.74
C PRO A 249 -7.45 -4.38 -19.05
N LEU A 250 -7.48 -3.07 -19.32
CA LEU A 250 -7.93 -2.53 -20.60
C LEU A 250 -6.90 -2.89 -21.68
N GLU A 251 -7.34 -3.39 -22.84
CA GLU A 251 -6.45 -3.58 -23.98
C GLU A 251 -6.83 -2.66 -25.15
N VAL A 252 -5.86 -1.90 -25.65
CA VAL A 252 -6.00 -1.07 -26.85
C VAL A 252 -4.94 -1.39 -27.90
N SER A 253 -5.29 -1.15 -29.16
CA SER A 253 -4.33 -1.29 -30.26
C SER A 253 -3.22 -0.25 -30.16
N ASP A 254 -2.02 -0.58 -30.64
CA ASP A 254 -0.89 0.35 -30.71
C ASP A 254 -1.24 1.63 -31.49
N THR A 255 -2.06 1.51 -32.54
CA THR A 255 -2.55 2.67 -33.31
C THR A 255 -3.36 3.63 -32.44
N PHE A 256 -4.36 3.12 -31.72
CA PHE A 256 -5.17 3.94 -30.80
C PHE A 256 -4.30 4.61 -29.74
N PHE A 257 -3.37 3.86 -29.13
CA PHE A 257 -2.51 4.40 -28.09
C PHE A 257 -1.59 5.49 -28.63
N SER A 258 -0.96 5.25 -29.79
CA SER A 258 -0.12 6.24 -30.49
C SER A 258 -0.90 7.50 -30.86
N GLU A 259 -2.13 7.36 -31.36
CA GLU A 259 -3.02 8.49 -31.64
C GLU A 259 -3.37 9.31 -30.38
N ALA A 260 -3.59 8.63 -29.25
CA ALA A 260 -3.83 9.28 -27.96
C ALA A 260 -2.61 10.05 -27.44
N VAL A 261 -1.41 9.47 -27.56
CA VAL A 261 -0.14 10.14 -27.22
C VAL A 261 0.09 11.36 -28.11
N ASP A 262 -0.12 11.23 -29.42
CA ASP A 262 -0.04 12.34 -30.37
C ASP A 262 -1.00 13.47 -30.03
N ALA A 263 -2.23 13.13 -29.63
CA ALA A 263 -3.23 14.10 -29.18
C ALA A 263 -2.76 14.78 -27.89
N ALA A 264 -2.23 14.03 -26.93
CA ALA A 264 -1.72 14.55 -25.67
C ALA A 264 -0.61 15.57 -25.87
N VAL A 265 0.34 15.30 -26.77
CA VAL A 265 1.41 16.24 -27.16
C VAL A 265 0.83 17.46 -27.85
N LYS A 266 -0.12 17.32 -28.78
CA LYS A 266 -0.75 18.44 -29.51
C LYS A 266 -1.52 19.38 -28.58
N ASN A 267 -2.08 18.86 -27.50
CA ASN A 267 -2.83 19.63 -26.50
C ASN A 267 -1.93 20.45 -25.57
N LEU A 268 -0.61 20.22 -25.58
CA LEU A 268 0.33 21.04 -24.80
C LEU A 268 0.38 22.50 -25.32
N PRO A 269 0.65 23.49 -24.43
CA PRO A 269 0.85 24.86 -24.84
C PRO A 269 1.92 24.99 -25.95
N ALA A 270 1.70 25.89 -26.91
CA ALA A 270 2.60 26.04 -28.06
C ALA A 270 4.06 26.34 -27.64
N SER A 271 4.25 27.06 -26.54
CA SER A 271 5.56 27.33 -25.95
C SER A 271 6.26 26.05 -25.45
N VAL A 272 5.51 25.13 -24.85
CA VAL A 272 6.02 23.84 -24.37
C VAL A 272 6.33 22.92 -25.54
N ARG A 273 5.42 22.84 -26.53
CA ARG A 273 5.63 22.04 -27.76
C ARG A 273 6.90 22.43 -28.51
N ALA A 274 7.18 23.72 -28.63
CA ALA A 274 8.41 24.21 -29.23
C ALA A 274 9.66 23.85 -28.41
N TYR A 275 9.51 23.66 -27.09
CA TYR A 275 10.62 23.36 -26.18
C TYR A 275 11.00 21.87 -26.18
N ILE A 276 10.02 20.99 -26.39
CA ILE A 276 10.20 19.52 -26.43
C ILE A 276 10.37 18.97 -27.86
N GLU A 277 10.45 19.83 -28.88
CA GLU A 277 10.44 19.41 -30.30
C GLU A 277 11.51 18.36 -30.64
N ASN A 278 12.63 18.33 -29.89
CA ASN A 278 13.73 17.38 -30.09
C ASN A 278 13.85 16.32 -28.97
N VAL A 279 12.87 16.23 -28.07
CA VAL A 279 12.86 15.21 -27.01
C VAL A 279 12.05 14.01 -27.51
N PRO A 280 12.67 12.84 -27.76
CA PRO A 280 11.94 11.65 -28.16
C PRO A 280 10.94 11.24 -27.08
N LEU A 281 9.68 11.10 -27.47
CA LEU A 281 8.67 10.43 -26.68
C LEU A 281 8.56 8.99 -27.19
N VAL A 282 8.94 8.04 -26.35
CA VAL A 282 9.03 6.62 -26.68
C VAL A 282 7.96 5.87 -25.90
N VAL A 283 7.21 5.02 -26.59
CA VAL A 283 6.24 4.13 -25.96
C VAL A 283 6.85 2.75 -25.86
N GLU A 284 6.94 2.24 -24.64
CA GLU A 284 7.34 0.87 -24.33
C GLU A 284 6.17 0.19 -23.60
N ASP A 285 6.15 -1.14 -23.57
CA ASP A 285 5.13 -1.83 -22.77
C ASP A 285 5.39 -1.61 -21.26
N PHE A 286 6.67 -1.62 -20.84
CA PHE A 286 7.09 -1.57 -19.43
C PHE A 286 8.50 -1.00 -19.23
N PRO A 287 8.86 -0.53 -18.02
CA PRO A 287 10.24 -0.19 -17.69
C PRO A 287 11.13 -1.44 -17.69
N THR A 288 12.40 -1.35 -18.09
CA THR A 288 13.30 -2.52 -17.99
C THR A 288 13.69 -2.81 -16.53
N VAL A 289 14.23 -4.00 -16.26
CA VAL A 289 14.72 -4.35 -14.90
C VAL A 289 15.84 -3.39 -14.48
N GLU A 290 16.72 -3.03 -15.41
CA GLU A 290 17.79 -2.07 -15.18
C GLU A 290 17.23 -0.68 -14.86
N MET A 291 16.18 -0.23 -15.54
CA MET A 291 15.51 1.04 -15.23
C MET A 291 14.94 1.02 -13.81
N VAL A 292 14.17 -0.01 -13.45
CA VAL A 292 13.61 -0.18 -12.09
C VAL A 292 14.72 -0.11 -11.03
N LYS A 293 15.83 -0.80 -11.24
CA LYS A 293 16.93 -0.89 -10.26
C LYS A 293 17.80 0.36 -10.19
N ASN A 294 18.12 0.96 -11.34
CA ASN A 294 19.04 2.10 -11.39
C ASN A 294 18.34 3.40 -11.01
N GLU A 295 17.12 3.61 -11.51
CA GLU A 295 16.33 4.82 -11.25
C GLU A 295 15.50 4.70 -9.97
N ARG A 296 15.45 3.51 -9.34
CA ARG A 296 14.67 3.24 -8.12
C ARG A 296 13.20 3.63 -8.28
N VAL A 297 12.61 3.20 -9.39
CA VAL A 297 11.22 3.45 -9.73
C VAL A 297 10.42 2.16 -9.65
N SER A 298 9.14 2.28 -9.31
CA SER A 298 8.24 1.13 -9.34
C SER A 298 8.18 0.50 -10.74
N PRO A 299 8.14 -0.85 -10.87
CA PRO A 299 7.81 -1.52 -12.12
C PRO A 299 6.46 -1.11 -12.72
N GLN A 300 5.59 -0.49 -11.91
CA GLN A 300 4.24 -0.04 -12.28
C GLN A 300 4.17 1.43 -12.68
N ILE A 301 5.30 2.15 -12.70
CA ILE A 301 5.34 3.56 -13.11
C ILE A 301 4.73 3.74 -14.52
N LEU A 302 4.03 4.85 -14.73
CA LEU A 302 3.25 5.11 -15.95
C LEU A 302 4.07 5.80 -17.04
N GLY A 303 5.03 6.63 -16.63
CA GLY A 303 5.99 7.31 -17.50
C GLY A 303 7.32 7.48 -16.77
N LEU A 304 8.36 7.84 -17.52
CA LEU A 304 9.66 8.15 -16.94
C LEU A 304 10.43 9.09 -17.86
N PHE A 305 10.79 10.26 -17.35
CA PHE A 305 11.82 11.10 -17.93
C PHE A 305 13.22 10.52 -17.63
N MET A 306 13.97 10.19 -18.68
CA MET A 306 15.39 9.82 -18.55
C MET A 306 16.24 10.88 -19.24
N GLY A 307 17.08 11.56 -18.46
CA GLY A 307 17.91 12.66 -18.96
C GLY A 307 18.40 13.56 -17.84
N ILE A 308 19.05 14.65 -18.18
CA ILE A 308 19.42 15.69 -17.21
C ILE A 308 18.41 16.83 -17.36
N PRO A 309 17.71 17.25 -16.29
CA PRO A 309 16.81 18.39 -16.36
C PRO A 309 17.52 19.60 -16.96
N ARG A 310 16.87 20.30 -17.89
CA ARG A 310 17.59 21.28 -18.73
C ARG A 310 18.10 22.49 -17.94
N THR A 311 17.52 22.77 -16.77
CA THR A 311 18.00 23.77 -15.81
C THR A 311 19.43 23.49 -15.34
N GLU A 312 19.80 22.22 -15.22
CA GLU A 312 21.13 21.75 -14.82
C GLU A 312 22.07 21.54 -16.02
N ALA A 313 21.54 21.15 -17.19
CA ALA A 313 22.31 20.93 -18.41
C ALA A 313 23.04 22.19 -18.92
N ILE A 314 22.56 23.40 -18.59
CA ILE A 314 23.23 24.67 -18.90
C ILE A 314 24.62 24.76 -18.22
N LEU A 315 24.85 24.00 -17.16
CA LEU A 315 26.06 24.06 -16.34
C LEU A 315 27.09 22.95 -16.65
N THR A 316 26.70 21.84 -17.29
CA THR A 316 27.51 20.60 -17.27
C THR A 316 28.22 20.21 -18.58
N GLU A 317 28.12 20.96 -19.68
CA GLU A 317 28.68 20.61 -21.01
C GLU A 317 28.34 19.16 -21.48
N GLN A 318 27.35 18.50 -20.86
CA GLN A 318 26.91 17.15 -21.24
C GLN A 318 26.06 17.20 -22.50
N VAL A 319 26.22 16.17 -23.33
CA VAL A 319 25.60 16.09 -24.65
C VAL A 319 24.07 15.87 -24.48
N PRO A 320 23.20 16.75 -25.05
CA PRO A 320 21.73 16.67 -24.93
C PRO A 320 21.06 15.44 -25.56
N ASP A 321 21.79 14.50 -26.14
CA ASP A 321 21.30 13.42 -27.02
C ASP A 321 20.72 12.20 -26.27
N LEU A 322 20.57 12.28 -24.94
CA LEU A 322 20.09 11.18 -24.09
C LEU A 322 18.73 11.45 -23.44
N ASP A 323 18.23 12.68 -23.51
CA ASP A 323 16.96 13.07 -22.90
C ASP A 323 15.80 12.42 -23.68
N ARG A 324 14.96 11.65 -22.98
CA ARG A 324 13.75 11.04 -23.56
C ARG A 324 12.66 10.89 -22.52
N VAL A 325 11.41 10.97 -22.98
CA VAL A 325 10.23 10.67 -22.18
C VAL A 325 9.74 9.28 -22.57
N LEU A 326 9.67 8.38 -21.60
CA LEU A 326 9.10 7.05 -21.76
C LEU A 326 7.66 7.05 -21.27
N LEU A 327 6.76 6.38 -22.00
CA LEU A 327 5.42 6.02 -21.53
C LEU A 327 5.29 4.50 -21.55
N PHE A 328 4.71 3.95 -20.48
CA PHE A 328 4.58 2.50 -20.30
C PHE A 328 3.15 2.06 -20.58
N LYS A 329 2.89 1.66 -21.83
CA LYS A 329 1.56 1.36 -22.37
C LYS A 329 0.78 0.39 -21.49
N ARG A 330 1.36 -0.77 -21.16
CA ARG A 330 0.67 -1.82 -20.39
C ARG A 330 0.39 -1.40 -18.95
N ASN A 331 1.19 -0.50 -18.38
CA ASN A 331 0.93 0.05 -17.05
C ASN A 331 -0.22 1.06 -17.08
N LEU A 332 -0.24 1.95 -18.09
CA LEU A 332 -1.35 2.88 -18.33
C LEU A 332 -2.68 2.15 -18.61
N GLU A 333 -2.64 1.09 -19.41
CA GLU A 333 -3.77 0.19 -19.67
C GLU A 333 -4.33 -0.47 -18.39
N LYS A 334 -3.46 -0.88 -17.45
CA LYS A 334 -3.90 -1.44 -16.16
C LYS A 334 -4.44 -0.39 -15.21
N HIS A 335 -3.97 0.86 -15.30
CA HIS A 335 -4.42 1.94 -14.43
C HIS A 335 -5.84 2.43 -14.77
N CYS A 336 -6.31 2.18 -16.00
CA CYS A 336 -7.55 2.74 -16.52
C CYS A 336 -8.61 1.66 -16.75
N ARG A 337 -9.89 1.98 -16.51
CA ARG A 337 -11.02 1.08 -16.75
C ARG A 337 -11.67 1.33 -18.11
N THR A 338 -11.53 2.52 -18.66
CA THR A 338 -12.12 2.91 -19.95
C THR A 338 -11.12 3.58 -20.88
N ARG A 339 -11.46 3.62 -22.17
CA ARG A 339 -10.63 4.31 -23.18
C ARG A 339 -10.56 5.83 -22.95
N ASP A 340 -11.62 6.42 -22.42
CA ASP A 340 -11.65 7.85 -22.12
C ASP A 340 -10.75 8.17 -20.93
N GLU A 341 -10.83 7.37 -19.86
CA GLU A 341 -9.89 7.44 -18.72
C GLU A 341 -8.43 7.25 -19.18
N LEU A 342 -8.17 6.33 -20.11
CA LEU A 342 -6.84 6.12 -20.66
C LEU A 342 -6.31 7.33 -21.41
N ILE A 343 -7.14 8.00 -22.22
CA ILE A 343 -6.74 9.23 -22.93
C ILE A 343 -6.39 10.33 -21.92
N ASP A 344 -7.22 10.50 -20.90
CA ASP A 344 -7.00 11.50 -19.84
C ASP A 344 -5.72 11.19 -19.05
N GLN A 345 -5.49 9.92 -18.69
CA GLN A 345 -4.30 9.50 -17.97
C GLN A 345 -3.02 9.67 -18.81
N ILE A 346 -3.05 9.35 -20.11
CA ILE A 346 -1.93 9.63 -21.01
C ILE A 346 -1.63 11.13 -21.04
N GLN A 347 -2.65 11.98 -21.09
CA GLN A 347 -2.49 13.43 -21.07
C GLN A 347 -1.84 13.92 -19.77
N ILE A 348 -2.23 13.36 -18.62
CA ILE A 348 -1.65 13.66 -17.30
C ILE A 348 -0.19 13.23 -17.28
N THR A 349 0.11 11.96 -17.59
CA THR A 349 1.47 11.42 -17.56
C THR A 349 2.41 12.20 -18.49
N VAL A 350 1.99 12.50 -19.73
CA VAL A 350 2.81 13.33 -20.65
C VAL A 350 3.11 14.71 -20.07
N ARG A 351 2.13 15.36 -19.44
CA ARG A 351 2.31 16.67 -18.80
C ARG A 351 3.27 16.58 -17.62
N HIS A 352 3.16 15.54 -16.80
CA HIS A 352 4.02 15.27 -15.65
C HIS A 352 5.48 15.10 -16.05
N GLU A 353 5.76 14.15 -16.96
CA GLU A 353 7.14 13.86 -17.40
C GLU A 353 7.80 15.04 -18.10
N ILE A 354 7.05 15.79 -18.90
CA ILE A 354 7.56 17.02 -19.52
C ILE A 354 7.81 18.10 -18.47
N GLY A 355 6.99 18.17 -17.43
CA GLY A 355 7.21 19.06 -16.32
C GLY A 355 8.55 18.80 -15.62
N HIS A 356 8.88 17.54 -15.33
CA HIS A 356 10.21 17.19 -14.82
C HIS A 356 11.35 17.51 -15.79
N TYR A 357 11.16 17.31 -17.10
CA TYR A 357 12.14 17.74 -18.11
C TYR A 357 12.41 19.25 -18.05
N LEU A 358 11.37 20.04 -17.78
CA LEU A 358 11.47 21.50 -17.61
C LEU A 358 12.08 21.91 -16.26
N GLY A 359 12.35 20.96 -15.36
CA GLY A 359 12.89 21.19 -14.03
C GLY A 359 11.85 21.60 -12.99
N LEU A 360 10.57 21.26 -13.20
CA LEU A 360 9.52 21.42 -12.20
C LEU A 360 9.61 20.27 -11.18
N ASP A 361 9.52 20.62 -9.90
CA ASP A 361 9.34 19.66 -8.82
C ASP A 361 7.85 19.30 -8.66
N GLU A 362 7.55 18.31 -7.81
CA GLU A 362 6.18 17.83 -7.57
C GLU A 362 5.25 18.95 -7.07
N ASP A 363 5.74 19.83 -6.18
CA ASP A 363 4.99 20.99 -5.67
C ASP A 363 4.60 21.96 -6.79
N ASP A 364 5.51 22.20 -7.74
CA ASP A 364 5.25 23.00 -8.93
C ASP A 364 4.23 22.33 -9.86
N LEU A 365 4.28 21.00 -10.02
CA LEU A 365 3.33 20.25 -10.82
C LEU A 365 1.92 20.29 -10.22
N GLU A 366 1.78 20.01 -8.92
CA GLU A 366 0.50 20.09 -8.20
C GLU A 366 -0.12 21.49 -8.33
N ARG A 367 0.66 22.54 -8.07
CA ARG A 367 0.19 23.93 -8.15
C ARG A 367 -0.33 24.29 -9.55
N LEU A 368 0.21 23.68 -10.59
CA LEU A 368 -0.16 23.91 -11.99
C LEU A 368 -1.26 22.94 -12.48
N GLY A 369 -1.77 22.07 -11.61
CA GLY A 369 -2.73 21.01 -11.96
C GLY A 369 -2.14 20.06 -13.01
N LEU A 370 -0.87 19.73 -12.85
CA LEU A 370 -0.07 18.82 -13.68
C LEU A 370 0.23 17.48 -12.99
N ALA A 371 0.09 17.42 -11.66
CA ALA A 371 0.22 16.21 -10.83
C ALA A 371 -1.12 15.47 -10.69
#